data_AF-A0A518WNM0-F1
#
_entry.id   AF-A0A518WNM0-F1
#
_cell.length_a   1.000
_cell.length_b   1.000
_cell.length_c   1.000
_cell.angle_alpha   90.00
_cell.angle_beta   90.00
_cell.angle_gamma   90.00
#
_symmetry.space_group_name_H-M   'P 1'
#
loop_
_entity.id
_entity.type
_entity.pdbx_description
1 polymer ?
#
loop_
_entity_poly.entity_id
_entity_poly.type
_entity_poly.pdbx_seq_one_letter_code
_entity_poly.pdbx_strand_id
1 'polypeptide(L)'
;MSREDPPAMRRIPLSLTSLALVCLLTACGGEQGTTDGAAPTVGPSTGPSTASVLNAATPEPTPTSAEPTPQKKIAPSTAPAATTTAPAPVVKAPLTCAHLAGAKLGSSKTPYNGYPDYLPLTEGQWSGEDGATVTLQKPCGIGDLDGDGADDAVGVVSLNSGGSGTFYTVAVWRNNGGMPVFRALSDLGDRTPVVSVSVAGRRATVVWLTRSPSRGMAELDIKRTSVYKLSGSTLTEVSHTDAPYNP
;
A
#
# COMPACT_ATOMS: atom_id res chain seq x y z
N MET A 1 3.01 -19.65 60.98
CA MET A 1 2.29 -19.49 59.71
C MET A 1 3.29 -19.07 58.67
N SER A 2 3.39 -19.88 57.63
CA SER A 2 4.55 -20.03 56.75
C SER A 2 4.82 -18.83 55.85
N ARG A 3 6.10 -18.52 55.66
CA ARG A 3 6.62 -17.68 54.56
C ARG A 3 6.59 -18.51 53.28
N GLU A 4 5.97 -17.99 52.23
CA GLU A 4 6.09 -18.52 50.87
C GLU A 4 7.18 -17.73 50.14
N ASP A 5 8.23 -18.44 49.74
CA ASP A 5 9.31 -17.94 48.87
C ASP A 5 8.82 -17.82 47.41
N PRO A 6 9.25 -16.79 46.65
CA PRO A 6 8.98 -16.69 45.22
C PRO A 6 9.86 -17.67 44.40
N PRO A 7 9.35 -18.23 43.29
CA PRO A 7 10.07 -19.23 42.51
C PRO A 7 11.26 -18.66 41.72
N ALA A 8 12.32 -19.47 41.68
CA ALA A 8 13.62 -19.19 41.14
C ALA A 8 13.67 -18.91 39.61
N MET A 9 14.50 -17.93 39.30
CA MET A 9 14.98 -17.47 38.00
C MET A 9 15.59 -18.61 37.16
N ARG A 10 14.92 -19.03 36.08
CA ARG A 10 15.51 -19.90 35.06
C ARG A 10 16.35 -19.07 34.08
N ARG A 11 17.67 -19.12 34.26
CA ARG A 11 18.66 -18.61 33.32
C ARG A 11 18.69 -19.52 32.08
N ILE A 12 18.42 -18.96 30.91
CA ILE A 12 18.56 -19.64 29.62
C ILE A 12 20.02 -19.48 29.15
N PRO A 13 20.73 -20.57 28.81
CA PRO A 13 22.10 -20.46 28.31
C PRO A 13 22.14 -19.93 26.87
N LEU A 14 23.00 -18.92 26.66
CA LEU A 14 23.47 -18.50 25.34
C LEU A 14 24.29 -19.63 24.71
N SER A 15 23.81 -20.20 23.61
CA SER A 15 24.60 -21.07 22.74
C SER A 15 25.37 -20.23 21.74
N LEU A 16 26.65 -19.98 22.03
CA LEU A 16 27.64 -19.51 21.08
C LEU A 16 27.86 -20.60 20.01
N THR A 17 27.49 -20.33 18.77
CA THR A 17 27.96 -21.10 17.61
C THR A 17 28.92 -20.22 16.81
N SER A 18 30.21 -20.42 17.10
CA SER A 18 31.32 -19.93 16.29
C SER A 18 31.36 -20.71 14.98
N LEU A 19 31.09 -20.04 13.85
CA LEU A 19 31.38 -20.58 12.52
C LEU A 19 32.63 -19.89 11.99
N ALA A 20 33.74 -20.60 12.05
CA ALA A 20 35.01 -20.18 11.49
C ALA A 20 35.22 -20.80 10.10
N LEU A 21 35.69 -19.94 9.18
CA LEU A 21 36.73 -20.20 8.17
C LEU A 21 36.43 -21.20 7.04
N VAL A 22 36.45 -20.71 5.79
CA VAL A 22 37.49 -21.04 4.77
C VAL A 22 37.43 -19.98 3.67
N CYS A 23 38.50 -19.19 3.55
CA CYS A 23 38.82 -18.43 2.34
C CYS A 23 39.70 -19.32 1.46
N LEU A 24 39.29 -19.54 0.21
CA LEU A 24 40.15 -20.08 -0.84
C LEU A 24 40.31 -18.99 -1.90
N LEU A 25 41.47 -18.33 -1.85
CA LEU A 25 42.02 -17.52 -2.93
C LEU A 25 42.80 -18.47 -3.85
N THR A 26 42.34 -18.65 -5.08
CA THR A 26 43.13 -19.20 -6.17
C THR A 26 43.23 -18.16 -7.28
N ALA A 27 44.41 -17.56 -7.37
CA ALA A 27 44.84 -16.70 -8.46
C ALA A 27 46.09 -17.32 -9.11
N CYS A 28 46.01 -17.59 -10.42
CA CYS A 28 47.08 -17.70 -11.42
C CYS A 28 46.36 -17.46 -12.77
N GLY A 29 46.63 -16.36 -13.49
CA GLY A 29 47.56 -16.32 -14.65
C GLY A 29 47.07 -17.25 -15.77
N GLY A 30 46.55 -16.84 -16.93
CA GLY A 30 46.89 -15.72 -17.81
C GLY A 30 47.64 -16.28 -19.03
N GLU A 31 47.01 -16.35 -20.22
CA GLU A 31 47.65 -16.13 -21.54
C GLU A 31 46.66 -16.26 -22.72
N GLN A 32 47.06 -15.62 -23.82
CA GLN A 32 46.32 -15.21 -25.01
C GLN A 32 45.77 -16.32 -25.91
N GLY A 33 44.69 -15.99 -26.63
CA GLY A 33 44.25 -16.71 -27.81
C GLY A 33 43.26 -15.87 -28.64
N THR A 34 43.80 -15.12 -29.60
CA THR A 34 43.06 -14.45 -30.68
C THR A 34 42.41 -15.49 -31.58
N THR A 35 41.10 -15.41 -31.81
CA THR A 35 40.46 -15.87 -33.06
C THR A 35 39.20 -15.06 -33.37
N ASP A 36 39.16 -14.57 -34.61
CA ASP A 36 38.01 -14.02 -35.31
C ASP A 36 36.77 -14.92 -35.27
N GLY A 37 35.58 -14.32 -35.32
CA GLY A 37 34.37 -15.11 -35.55
C GLY A 37 33.05 -14.36 -35.39
N ALA A 38 32.69 -13.63 -36.45
CA ALA A 38 31.33 -13.44 -36.99
C ALA A 38 30.11 -13.30 -36.04
N ALA A 39 29.44 -12.15 -36.20
CA ALA A 39 28.06 -11.91 -35.82
C ALA A 39 27.07 -12.95 -36.41
N PRO A 40 25.91 -13.14 -35.76
CA PRO A 40 24.68 -13.37 -36.49
C PRO A 40 23.62 -12.32 -36.12
N THR A 41 23.41 -11.44 -37.08
CA THR A 41 22.13 -11.03 -37.68
C THR A 41 20.84 -11.38 -36.93
N VAL A 42 20.14 -10.29 -36.58
CA VAL A 42 18.71 -10.21 -36.27
C VAL A 42 17.88 -10.76 -37.43
N GLY A 43 17.07 -11.80 -37.18
CA GLY A 43 16.05 -12.28 -38.10
C GLY A 43 14.65 -11.88 -37.63
N PRO A 44 13.84 -11.20 -38.46
CA PRO A 44 12.43 -10.96 -38.17
C PRO A 44 11.61 -12.20 -38.55
N SER A 45 10.82 -12.73 -37.62
CA SER A 45 9.82 -13.76 -37.93
C SER A 45 8.49 -13.08 -38.28
N THR A 46 8.28 -12.88 -39.58
CA THR A 46 6.98 -12.64 -40.20
C THR A 46 6.34 -13.99 -40.53
N GLY A 47 5.21 -14.31 -39.89
CA GLY A 47 4.31 -15.36 -40.34
C GLY A 47 2.98 -14.74 -40.82
N PRO A 48 2.54 -15.01 -42.06
CA PRO A 48 1.17 -14.77 -42.48
C PRO A 48 0.40 -16.11 -42.55
N SER A 49 -0.87 -16.10 -42.13
CA SER A 49 -1.97 -17.04 -42.45
C SER A 49 -2.86 -17.17 -41.22
N THR A 50 -4.19 -17.14 -41.27
CA THR A 50 -5.16 -17.12 -42.36
C THR A 50 -6.48 -16.70 -41.72
N ALA A 51 -7.28 -15.92 -42.45
CA ALA A 51 -8.65 -15.61 -42.09
C ALA A 51 -9.51 -16.88 -41.95
N SER A 52 -10.45 -16.89 -41.00
CA SER A 52 -11.72 -17.60 -41.20
C SER A 52 -12.81 -17.22 -40.19
N VAL A 53 -13.85 -16.64 -40.80
CA VAL A 53 -15.30 -16.72 -40.56
C VAL A 53 -15.97 -16.22 -39.27
N LEU A 54 -16.59 -15.06 -39.47
CA LEU A 54 -17.91 -14.63 -39.00
C LEU A 54 -18.89 -15.81 -38.79
N ASN A 55 -19.58 -15.82 -37.65
CA ASN A 55 -20.90 -16.45 -37.56
C ASN A 55 -21.87 -15.49 -36.86
N ALA A 56 -22.60 -14.74 -37.68
CA ALA A 56 -23.80 -14.01 -37.30
C ALA A 56 -24.98 -14.98 -37.37
N ALA A 57 -25.74 -15.10 -36.27
CA ALA A 57 -27.04 -15.76 -36.27
C ALA A 57 -28.13 -14.69 -36.21
N THR A 58 -28.84 -14.57 -37.33
CA THR A 58 -30.02 -13.76 -37.60
C THR A 58 -31.22 -14.19 -36.74
N PRO A 59 -32.14 -13.27 -36.39
CA PRO A 59 -33.35 -13.55 -35.62
C PRO A 59 -34.48 -14.07 -36.52
N GLU A 60 -35.37 -14.89 -35.96
CA GLU A 60 -36.62 -15.32 -36.60
C GLU A 60 -37.78 -15.36 -35.57
N PRO A 61 -39.05 -15.40 -36.00
CA PRO A 61 -40.00 -14.34 -35.69
C PRO A 61 -41.15 -14.79 -34.78
N THR A 62 -41.86 -13.78 -34.31
CA THR A 62 -43.13 -13.85 -33.58
C THR A 62 -44.25 -14.49 -34.42
N PRO A 63 -45.17 -15.22 -33.77
CA PRO A 63 -46.60 -15.11 -34.09
C PRO A 63 -47.40 -14.77 -32.82
N THR A 64 -48.13 -13.65 -32.83
CA THR A 64 -49.57 -13.55 -33.15
C THR A 64 -50.49 -14.10 -32.06
N SER A 65 -50.96 -13.16 -31.25
CA SER A 65 -52.37 -12.87 -30.93
C SER A 65 -53.38 -14.02 -30.88
N ALA A 66 -53.90 -14.28 -29.68
CA ALA A 66 -55.27 -14.77 -29.48
C ALA A 66 -55.87 -14.06 -28.25
N GLU A 67 -56.89 -13.24 -28.51
CA GLU A 67 -57.82 -12.70 -27.52
C GLU A 67 -58.94 -13.72 -27.26
N PRO A 68 -59.41 -13.84 -26.01
CA PRO A 68 -60.85 -13.85 -25.82
C PRO A 68 -61.33 -12.94 -24.66
N THR A 69 -62.44 -12.29 -24.97
CA THR A 69 -63.36 -11.43 -24.23
C THR A 69 -63.93 -12.01 -22.90
N PRO A 70 -64.76 -11.25 -22.13
CA PRO A 70 -64.44 -10.77 -20.79
C PRO A 70 -65.14 -11.54 -19.66
N GLN A 71 -64.46 -11.69 -18.51
CA GLN A 71 -65.11 -12.14 -17.27
C GLN A 71 -65.13 -11.03 -16.22
N LYS A 72 -66.35 -10.51 -15.99
CA LYS A 72 -66.73 -9.68 -14.86
C LYS A 72 -66.54 -10.47 -13.56
N LYS A 73 -65.58 -10.08 -12.72
CA LYS A 73 -65.44 -10.58 -11.35
C LYS A 73 -65.00 -9.48 -10.38
N ILE A 74 -66.01 -8.93 -9.70
CA ILE A 74 -66.08 -8.53 -8.28
C ILE A 74 -64.79 -7.96 -7.66
N ALA A 75 -64.83 -6.66 -7.34
CA ALA A 75 -63.87 -6.00 -6.46
C ALA A 75 -63.88 -6.62 -5.05
N PRO A 76 -62.70 -6.72 -4.41
CA PRO A 76 -62.62 -6.39 -2.99
C PRO A 76 -61.48 -5.43 -2.69
N SER A 77 -61.85 -4.37 -1.97
CA SER A 77 -61.12 -3.82 -0.83
C SER A 77 -59.67 -3.41 -1.03
N THR A 78 -59.48 -2.09 -1.14
CA THR A 78 -58.30 -1.33 -0.71
C THR A 78 -57.65 -1.91 0.55
N ALA A 79 -56.54 -2.63 0.36
CA ALA A 79 -55.53 -2.81 1.39
C ALA A 79 -54.56 -1.61 1.28
N PRO A 80 -54.25 -0.89 2.38
CA PRO A 80 -53.23 0.15 2.35
C PRO A 80 -51.91 -0.46 1.88
N ALA A 81 -51.37 0.09 0.79
CA ALA A 81 -50.02 -0.22 0.37
C ALA A 81 -49.07 0.09 1.53
N ALA A 82 -48.53 -0.95 2.17
CA ALA A 82 -47.42 -0.79 3.07
C ALA A 82 -46.25 -0.26 2.26
N THR A 83 -45.97 1.03 2.38
CA THR A 83 -44.69 1.61 1.97
C THR A 83 -43.62 0.95 2.82
N THR A 84 -42.98 -0.08 2.26
CA THR A 84 -41.69 -0.57 2.75
C THR A 84 -40.68 0.52 2.46
N THR A 85 -40.46 1.41 3.41
CA THR A 85 -39.34 2.35 3.38
C THR A 85 -38.06 1.52 3.30
N ALA A 86 -37.41 1.54 2.14
CA ALA A 86 -36.09 0.97 1.96
C ALA A 86 -35.15 1.58 3.03
N PRO A 87 -34.35 0.78 3.75
CA PRO A 87 -33.40 1.31 4.72
C PRO A 87 -32.52 2.36 4.04
N ALA A 88 -32.45 3.56 4.61
CA ALA A 88 -31.52 4.58 4.14
C ALA A 88 -30.10 3.99 4.16
N PRO A 89 -29.26 4.27 3.14
CA PRO A 89 -27.89 3.79 3.12
C PRO A 89 -27.18 4.26 4.39
N VAL A 90 -26.59 3.32 5.13
CA VAL A 90 -25.80 3.63 6.32
C VAL A 90 -24.53 4.31 5.83
N VAL A 91 -24.50 5.64 5.90
CA VAL A 91 -23.32 6.44 5.57
C VAL A 91 -22.29 6.16 6.66
N LYS A 92 -21.21 5.45 6.33
CA LYS A 92 -20.07 5.25 7.23
C LYS A 92 -19.51 6.63 7.62
N ALA A 93 -19.21 6.82 8.91
CA ALA A 93 -18.63 8.09 9.36
C ALA A 93 -17.29 8.37 8.64
N PRO A 94 -17.04 9.62 8.22
CA PRO A 94 -15.87 9.96 7.42
C PRO A 94 -14.59 9.93 8.26
N LEU A 95 -13.53 9.35 7.72
CA LEU A 95 -12.18 9.51 8.23
C LEU A 95 -11.58 10.81 7.68
N THR A 96 -10.86 11.56 8.51
CA THR A 96 -10.19 12.80 8.10
C THR A 96 -8.72 12.77 8.48
N CYS A 97 -7.91 13.63 7.85
CA CYS A 97 -6.49 13.75 8.20
C CYS A 97 -6.25 14.11 9.68
N ALA A 98 -7.19 14.83 10.31
CA ALA A 98 -7.09 15.19 11.72
C ALA A 98 -7.10 13.94 12.63
N HIS A 99 -7.82 12.88 12.26
CA HIS A 99 -7.86 11.66 13.05
C HIS A 99 -6.52 10.93 13.09
N LEU A 100 -5.62 11.17 12.12
CA LEU A 100 -4.30 10.54 12.10
C LEU A 100 -3.39 11.01 13.24
N ALA A 101 -3.68 12.18 13.83
CA ALA A 101 -2.91 12.70 14.96
C ALA A 101 -2.97 11.78 16.20
N GLY A 102 -4.04 10.99 16.34
CA GLY A 102 -4.22 10.00 17.41
C GLY A 102 -4.11 8.54 16.93
N ALA A 103 -3.61 8.31 15.72
CA ALA A 103 -3.62 6.99 15.12
C ALA A 103 -2.51 6.08 15.68
N LYS A 104 -2.72 4.77 15.53
CA LYS A 104 -1.70 3.76 15.80
C LYS A 104 -0.87 3.54 14.52
N LEU A 105 0.45 3.53 14.62
CA LEU A 105 1.35 3.26 13.49
C LEU A 105 2.02 1.90 13.66
N GLY A 106 2.00 1.07 12.62
CA GLY A 106 2.54 -0.29 12.69
C GLY A 106 1.61 -1.26 13.44
N SER A 107 2.04 -2.52 13.52
CA SER A 107 1.37 -3.59 14.27
C SER A 107 2.34 -4.76 14.49
N SER A 108 1.98 -5.73 15.32
CA SER A 108 2.75 -6.98 15.46
C SER A 108 2.95 -7.78 14.17
N LYS A 109 2.04 -7.65 13.19
CA LYS A 109 2.15 -8.30 11.87
C LYS A 109 2.97 -7.50 10.88
N THR A 110 3.05 -6.19 11.09
CA THR A 110 3.78 -5.25 10.23
C THR A 110 4.43 -4.21 11.13
N PRO A 111 5.55 -4.59 11.78
CA PRO A 111 6.31 -3.72 12.67
C PRO A 111 6.73 -2.45 11.97
N TYR A 112 6.69 -1.32 12.66
CA TYR A 112 7.30 -0.09 12.16
C TYR A 112 8.72 0.00 12.70
N ASN A 113 9.72 0.07 11.83
CA ASN A 113 11.14 0.23 12.20
C ASN A 113 11.61 -0.72 13.33
N GLY A 114 11.17 -1.98 13.30
CA GLY A 114 11.56 -2.98 14.30
C GLY A 114 10.83 -2.90 15.66
N TYR A 115 9.98 -1.89 15.90
CA TYR A 115 9.12 -1.88 17.08
C TYR A 115 8.08 -3.01 16.97
N PRO A 116 8.03 -3.94 17.94
CA PRO A 116 7.27 -5.18 17.80
C PRO A 116 5.76 -5.01 17.91
N ASP A 117 5.29 -3.84 18.35
CA ASP A 117 3.87 -3.48 18.41
C ASP A 117 3.65 -2.11 17.74
N TYR A 118 2.42 -1.60 17.79
CA TYR A 118 2.11 -0.29 17.27
C TYR A 118 2.71 0.85 18.11
N LEU A 119 3.00 1.96 17.44
CA LEU A 119 3.35 3.24 18.06
C LEU A 119 2.08 4.09 18.20
N PRO A 120 1.63 4.44 19.42
CA PRO A 120 0.51 5.36 19.60
C PRO A 120 0.96 6.79 19.29
N LEU A 121 0.42 7.40 18.24
CA LEU A 121 0.63 8.82 17.99
C LEU A 121 -0.24 9.64 18.95
N THR A 122 0.36 10.68 19.52
CA THR A 122 -0.31 11.73 20.29
C THR A 122 -0.02 13.04 19.59
N GLU A 123 -1.07 13.72 19.11
CA GLU A 123 -0.94 14.95 18.32
C GLU A 123 -0.03 14.80 17.08
N GLY A 124 -0.01 13.60 16.51
CA GLY A 124 0.82 13.24 15.36
C GLY A 124 2.27 12.92 15.71
N GLN A 125 2.58 12.74 17.00
CA GLN A 125 3.94 12.51 17.49
C GLN A 125 4.03 11.24 18.31
N TRP A 126 5.19 10.60 18.28
CA TRP A 126 5.57 9.56 19.23
C TRP A 126 7.04 9.70 19.60
N SER A 127 7.37 9.38 20.85
CA SER A 127 8.75 9.35 21.35
C SER A 127 9.02 8.04 22.05
N GLY A 128 10.11 7.37 21.69
CA GLY A 128 10.58 6.14 22.28
C GLY A 128 11.52 6.38 23.47
N GLU A 129 11.61 5.38 24.34
CA GLU A 129 12.59 5.37 25.45
C GLU A 129 14.05 5.32 24.95
N ASP A 130 14.25 4.86 23.72
CA ASP A 130 15.52 4.84 23.00
C ASP A 130 15.89 6.21 22.39
N GLY A 131 15.07 7.24 22.60
CA GLY A 131 15.26 8.58 22.05
C GLY A 131 14.80 8.73 20.61
N ALA A 132 14.23 7.69 20.00
CA ALA A 132 13.64 7.81 18.67
C ALA A 132 12.38 8.68 18.72
N THR A 133 12.14 9.45 17.67
CA THR A 133 10.94 10.27 17.50
C THR A 133 10.30 10.00 16.16
N VAL A 134 8.97 9.94 16.15
CA VAL A 134 8.16 9.76 14.93
C VAL A 134 7.20 10.93 14.83
N THR A 135 7.20 11.59 13.68
CA THR A 135 6.34 12.75 13.39
C THR A 135 5.50 12.52 12.14
N LEU A 136 4.19 12.63 12.28
CA LEU A 136 3.24 12.70 11.17
C LEU A 136 3.44 13.99 10.38
N GLN A 137 3.69 13.86 9.09
CA GLN A 137 3.90 14.95 8.17
C GLN A 137 2.57 15.54 7.69
N LYS A 138 2.58 16.84 7.39
CA LYS A 138 1.47 17.56 6.75
C LYS A 138 1.83 17.74 5.27
N PRO A 139 1.66 16.69 4.46
CA PRO A 139 0.34 16.43 3.88
C PRO A 139 -0.20 15.02 4.10
N CYS A 140 -1.53 14.89 4.03
CA CYS A 140 -2.28 13.63 4.07
C CYS A 140 -3.31 13.60 2.93
N GLY A 141 -3.61 12.41 2.42
CA GLY A 141 -4.66 12.17 1.44
C GLY A 141 -5.78 11.31 2.00
N ILE A 142 -7.02 11.61 1.60
CA ILE A 142 -8.23 10.87 1.96
C ILE A 142 -8.88 10.34 0.67
N GLY A 143 -9.32 9.09 0.68
CA GLY A 143 -10.06 8.48 -0.43
C GLY A 143 -10.12 6.96 -0.32
N ASP A 144 -11.10 6.34 -0.98
CA ASP A 144 -11.26 4.88 -1.01
C ASP A 144 -10.06 4.18 -1.69
N LEU A 145 -9.26 3.46 -0.90
CA LEU A 145 -8.04 2.78 -1.34
C LEU A 145 -8.25 1.26 -1.44
N ASP A 146 -9.07 0.67 -0.58
CA ASP A 146 -9.33 -0.78 -0.55
C ASP A 146 -10.58 -1.22 -1.35
N GLY A 147 -11.40 -0.28 -1.81
CA GLY A 147 -12.59 -0.51 -2.62
C GLY A 147 -13.84 -0.87 -1.82
N ASP A 148 -13.86 -0.62 -0.50
CA ASP A 148 -14.99 -0.93 0.37
C ASP A 148 -16.06 0.19 0.44
N GLY A 149 -15.87 1.26 -0.33
CA GLY A 149 -16.75 2.43 -0.40
C GLY A 149 -16.62 3.40 0.77
N ALA A 150 -15.73 3.16 1.74
CA ALA A 150 -15.32 4.15 2.73
C ALA A 150 -14.00 4.80 2.32
N ASP A 151 -13.89 6.11 2.53
CA ASP A 151 -12.60 6.76 2.33
C ASP A 151 -11.60 6.34 3.41
N ASP A 152 -10.44 5.88 2.98
CA ASP A 152 -9.26 5.58 3.79
C ASP A 152 -8.36 6.81 3.91
N ALA A 153 -7.31 6.71 4.73
CA ALA A 153 -6.32 7.76 4.88
C ALA A 153 -4.91 7.28 4.55
N VAL A 154 -4.16 8.13 3.87
CA VAL A 154 -2.74 7.96 3.58
C VAL A 154 -1.99 9.16 4.15
N GLY A 155 -0.99 8.89 4.97
CA GLY A 155 -0.10 9.89 5.53
C GLY A 155 1.34 9.45 5.40
N VAL A 156 2.27 10.36 5.69
CA VAL A 156 3.69 10.04 5.79
C VAL A 156 4.19 10.38 7.18
N VAL A 157 5.00 9.51 7.75
CA VAL A 157 5.69 9.75 9.01
C VAL A 157 7.18 9.91 8.74
N SER A 158 7.84 10.74 9.53
CA SER A 158 9.30 10.83 9.61
C SER A 158 9.79 10.22 10.91
N LEU A 159 10.84 9.43 10.85
CA LEU A 159 11.54 8.85 11.99
C LEU A 159 12.92 9.50 12.12
N ASN A 160 13.23 9.96 13.32
CA ASN A 160 14.59 10.29 13.74
C ASN A 160 14.99 9.37 14.89
N SER A 161 16.01 8.53 14.70
CA SER A 161 16.50 7.55 15.69
C SER A 161 17.67 8.06 16.54
N GLY A 162 17.91 9.37 16.59
CA GLY A 162 19.01 10.00 17.34
C GLY A 162 20.30 10.21 16.52
N GLY A 163 20.30 9.87 15.24
CA GLY A 163 21.38 10.18 14.29
C GLY A 163 21.18 11.50 13.54
N SER A 164 21.94 11.69 12.46
CA SER A 164 21.77 12.82 11.53
C SER A 164 20.76 12.56 10.41
N GLY A 165 20.25 11.33 10.32
CA GLY A 165 19.27 10.91 9.31
C GLY A 165 17.84 11.23 9.74
N THR A 166 16.94 11.25 8.77
CA THR A 166 15.50 11.32 9.00
C THR A 166 14.82 10.47 7.94
N PHE A 167 14.21 9.36 8.35
CA PHE A 167 13.64 8.37 7.45
C PHE A 167 12.15 8.62 7.26
N TYR A 168 11.67 8.63 6.02
CA TYR A 168 10.26 8.86 5.71
C TYR A 168 9.60 7.54 5.29
N THR A 169 8.38 7.31 5.76
CA THR A 169 7.58 6.12 5.45
C THR A 169 6.14 6.51 5.17
N VAL A 170 5.61 6.06 4.03
CA VAL A 170 4.18 6.16 3.71
C VAL A 170 3.42 5.14 4.55
N ALA A 171 2.34 5.56 5.19
CA ALA A 171 1.48 4.71 5.98
C ALA A 171 0.01 4.87 5.56
N VAL A 172 -0.72 3.74 5.60
CA VAL A 172 -2.13 3.67 5.25
C VAL A 172 -2.95 3.26 6.47
N TRP A 173 -4.06 3.96 6.67
CA TRP A 173 -5.08 3.64 7.66
C TRP A 173 -6.42 3.42 6.97
N ARG A 174 -7.02 2.26 7.22
CA ARG A 174 -8.38 1.97 6.81
C ARG A 174 -9.37 2.70 7.69
N ASN A 175 -10.45 3.16 7.10
CA ASN A 175 -11.56 3.71 7.85
C ASN A 175 -12.43 2.61 8.47
N ASN A 176 -12.48 2.58 9.80
CA ASN A 176 -13.44 1.80 10.56
C ASN A 176 -14.40 2.73 11.32
N GLY A 177 -15.42 3.22 10.61
CA GLY A 177 -16.45 4.08 11.20
C GLY A 177 -15.91 5.40 11.75
N GLY A 178 -15.02 6.06 11.01
CA GLY A 178 -14.33 7.28 11.38
C GLY A 178 -13.02 7.06 12.13
N MET A 179 -12.75 5.84 12.63
CA MET A 179 -11.50 5.52 13.31
C MET A 179 -10.42 5.03 12.34
N PRO A 180 -9.19 5.58 12.38
CA PRO A 180 -8.09 5.10 11.57
C PRO A 180 -7.54 3.79 12.12
N VAL A 181 -7.60 2.71 11.32
CA VAL A 181 -7.00 1.42 11.63
C VAL A 181 -5.81 1.18 10.72
N PHE A 182 -4.61 1.05 11.29
CA PHE A 182 -3.39 0.82 10.54
C PHE A 182 -3.49 -0.38 9.58
N ARG A 183 -2.92 -0.24 8.36
CA ARG A 183 -2.98 -1.28 7.31
C ARG A 183 -1.65 -1.67 6.71
N ALA A 184 -0.83 -0.71 6.31
CA ALA A 184 0.36 -0.96 5.50
C ALA A 184 1.37 0.18 5.59
N LEU A 185 2.62 -0.13 5.22
CA LEU A 185 3.78 0.77 5.15
C LEU A 185 4.42 0.71 3.76
N SER A 186 5.11 1.77 3.35
CA SER A 186 6.14 1.72 2.31
C SER A 186 7.21 2.78 2.57
N ASP A 187 8.49 2.39 2.59
CA ASP A 187 9.59 3.30 2.91
C ASP A 187 9.95 4.20 1.74
N LEU A 188 10.18 5.48 2.04
CA LEU A 188 10.72 6.48 1.12
C LEU A 188 12.23 6.69 1.33
N GLY A 189 12.78 6.23 2.45
CA GLY A 189 14.22 6.31 2.76
C GLY A 189 14.62 7.57 3.53
N ASP A 190 15.92 7.87 3.52
CA ASP A 190 16.54 8.93 4.31
C ASP A 190 16.53 10.29 3.59
N ARG A 191 16.12 11.34 4.31
CA ARG A 191 16.02 12.74 3.86
C ARG A 191 15.13 12.93 2.64
N THR A 192 13.94 12.33 2.66
CA THR A 192 13.00 12.34 1.53
C THR A 192 11.70 13.06 1.88
N PRO A 193 11.73 14.39 2.10
CA PRO A 193 10.57 15.13 2.57
C PRO A 193 9.43 15.07 1.54
N VAL A 194 8.21 14.96 2.06
CA VAL A 194 7.00 14.84 1.25
C VAL A 194 6.41 16.20 0.95
N VAL A 195 5.98 16.36 -0.30
CA VAL A 195 5.39 17.59 -0.85
C VAL A 195 3.86 17.48 -0.91
N SER A 196 3.31 16.34 -1.33
CA SER A 196 1.86 16.13 -1.39
C SER A 196 1.48 14.66 -1.31
N VAL A 197 0.27 14.39 -0.81
CA VAL A 197 -0.36 13.06 -0.81
C VAL A 197 -1.80 13.21 -1.31
N SER A 198 -2.22 12.35 -2.23
CA SER A 198 -3.61 12.29 -2.70
C SER A 198 -4.06 10.85 -2.92
N VAL A 199 -5.35 10.57 -2.77
CA VAL A 199 -5.93 9.25 -3.03
C VAL A 199 -7.04 9.39 -4.07
N ALA A 200 -6.94 8.63 -5.16
CA ALA A 200 -7.93 8.60 -6.22
C ALA A 200 -7.84 7.29 -7.00
N GLY A 201 -8.99 6.77 -7.47
CA GLY A 201 -9.02 5.58 -8.30
C GLY A 201 -8.36 4.35 -7.65
N ARG A 202 -8.51 4.18 -6.33
CA ARG A 202 -7.88 3.12 -5.52
C ARG A 202 -6.34 3.12 -5.61
N ARG A 203 -5.76 4.31 -5.73
CA ARG A 203 -4.31 4.52 -5.73
C ARG A 203 -3.96 5.72 -4.87
N ALA A 204 -2.84 5.62 -4.16
CA ALA A 204 -2.24 6.75 -3.47
C ALA A 204 -1.15 7.34 -4.37
N THR A 205 -1.12 8.65 -4.52
CA THR A 205 -0.03 9.37 -5.18
C THR A 205 0.69 10.20 -4.14
N VAL A 206 2.01 9.99 -4.03
CA VAL A 206 2.88 10.71 -3.10
C VAL A 206 3.94 11.44 -3.92
N VAL A 207 4.00 12.76 -3.76
CA VAL A 207 5.08 13.58 -4.33
C VAL A 207 6.08 13.88 -3.23
N TRP A 208 7.35 13.60 -3.48
CA TRP A 208 8.42 13.73 -2.49
C TRP A 208 9.73 14.13 -3.15
N LEU A 209 10.64 14.70 -2.36
CA LEU A 209 11.95 15.13 -2.81
C LEU A 209 12.98 14.05 -2.52
N THR A 210 13.91 13.87 -3.44
CA THR A 210 15.02 12.92 -3.30
C THR A 210 16.22 13.38 -4.11
N ARG A 211 17.23 12.54 -4.18
CA ARG A 211 18.51 12.82 -4.82
C ARG A 211 18.84 11.84 -5.92
N SER A 212 19.57 12.33 -6.92
CA SER A 212 20.27 11.49 -7.87
C SER A 212 21.39 10.72 -7.16
N PRO A 213 21.75 9.51 -7.64
CA PRO A 213 22.78 8.69 -7.02
C PRO A 213 24.14 9.40 -6.86
N SER A 214 24.46 10.34 -7.75
CA SER A 214 25.72 11.11 -7.77
C SER A 214 25.77 12.29 -6.80
N ARG A 215 24.66 12.67 -6.17
CA ARG A 215 24.62 13.81 -5.23
C ARG A 215 24.99 13.40 -3.80
N GLY A 216 25.45 14.36 -3.00
CA GLY A 216 25.69 14.18 -1.57
C GLY A 216 24.41 13.79 -0.81
N MET A 217 24.56 13.16 0.36
CA MET A 217 23.44 12.61 1.14
C MET A 217 22.41 13.64 1.62
N ALA A 218 22.78 14.92 1.71
CA ALA A 218 21.90 16.00 2.14
C ALA A 218 21.35 16.84 0.98
N GLU A 219 21.80 16.59 -0.26
CA GLU A 219 21.32 17.30 -1.44
C GLU A 219 20.00 16.70 -1.93
N LEU A 220 19.13 17.56 -2.48
CA LEU A 220 17.87 17.17 -3.14
C LEU A 220 17.85 17.80 -4.53
N ASP A 221 17.75 16.99 -5.57
CA ASP A 221 17.72 17.44 -6.96
C ASP A 221 16.65 16.74 -7.81
N ILE A 222 15.84 15.87 -7.20
CA ILE A 222 14.72 15.17 -7.84
C ILE A 222 13.44 15.43 -7.07
N LYS A 223 12.38 15.79 -7.79
CA LYS A 223 10.98 15.69 -7.33
C LYS A 223 10.36 14.44 -7.94
N ARG A 224 10.12 13.42 -7.12
CA ARG A 224 9.50 12.16 -7.52
C ARG A 224 8.01 12.18 -7.26
N THR A 225 7.23 11.65 -8.21
CA THR A 225 5.81 11.34 -8.04
C THR A 225 5.64 9.84 -8.07
N SER A 226 5.47 9.22 -6.91
CA SER A 226 5.25 7.77 -6.75
C SER A 226 3.76 7.46 -6.66
N VAL A 227 3.32 6.39 -7.33
CA VAL A 227 1.95 5.88 -7.28
C VAL A 227 1.97 4.52 -6.59
N TYR A 228 1.16 4.37 -5.55
CA TYR A 228 1.06 3.17 -4.74
C TYR A 228 -0.30 2.51 -4.90
N LYS A 229 -0.30 1.18 -4.78
CA LYS A 229 -1.51 0.35 -4.71
C LYS A 229 -1.50 -0.44 -3.41
N LEU A 230 -2.63 -0.43 -2.71
CA LEU A 230 -2.88 -1.30 -1.56
C LEU A 230 -3.39 -2.66 -2.03
N SER A 231 -2.85 -3.73 -1.45
CA SER A 231 -3.36 -5.10 -1.61
C SER A 231 -3.26 -5.82 -0.28
N GLY A 232 -4.40 -6.01 0.40
CA GLY A 232 -4.45 -6.62 1.73
C GLY A 232 -3.78 -5.76 2.80
N SER A 233 -2.57 -6.14 3.21
CA SER A 233 -1.71 -5.42 4.16
C SER A 233 -0.39 -4.94 3.54
N THR A 234 -0.28 -4.99 2.20
CA THR A 234 0.91 -4.58 1.47
C THR A 234 0.61 -3.31 0.68
N LEU A 235 1.48 -2.32 0.81
CA LEU A 235 1.51 -1.13 -0.03
C LEU A 235 2.70 -1.22 -0.97
N THR A 236 2.45 -1.20 -2.27
CA THR A 236 3.51 -1.35 -3.28
C THR A 236 3.53 -0.15 -4.21
N GLU A 237 4.70 0.43 -4.45
CA GLU A 237 4.88 1.40 -5.53
C GLU A 237 4.74 0.68 -6.87
N VAL A 238 3.78 1.11 -7.69
CA VAL A 238 3.47 0.50 -8.98
C VAL A 238 4.00 1.30 -10.16
N SER A 239 4.35 2.56 -9.95
CA SER A 239 5.02 3.43 -10.92
C SER A 239 5.52 4.70 -10.25
N HIS A 240 6.52 5.35 -10.83
CA HIS A 240 6.89 6.72 -10.51
C HIS A 240 7.30 7.52 -11.75
N THR A 241 7.39 8.83 -11.57
CA THR A 241 8.03 9.76 -12.50
C THR A 241 8.94 10.70 -11.73
N ASP A 242 10.06 11.09 -12.34
CA ASP A 242 11.03 12.02 -11.76
C ASP A 242 11.10 13.29 -12.59
N ALA A 243 11.14 14.42 -11.90
CA ALA A 243 11.40 15.74 -12.48
C ALA A 243 12.59 16.40 -11.77
N PRO A 244 13.39 17.21 -12.48
CA PRO A 244 14.40 18.03 -11.82
C PRO A 244 13.78 18.89 -10.71
N TYR A 245 14.48 18.96 -9.58
CA TYR A 245 14.19 19.89 -8.49
C TYR A 245 15.40 20.79 -8.32
N ASN A 246 15.18 22.10 -8.47
CA ASN A 246 16.20 23.10 -8.19
C ASN A 246 15.68 23.94 -7.00
N PRO A 247 16.23 23.75 -5.80
CA PRO A 247 15.74 24.40 -4.58
C PRO A 247 15.85 25.93 -4.61
#